data_AF-A0A7Y7E8H9-F1
#
_entry.id   AF-A0A7Y7E8H9-F1
#
_cell.length_a   1.000
_cell.length_b   1.000
_cell.length_c   1.000
_cell.angle_alpha   90.00
_cell.angle_beta   90.00
_cell.angle_gamma   90.00
#
_symmetry.space_group_name_H-M   'P 1'
#
loop_
_entity.id
_entity.type
_entity.pdbx_description
1 polymer ?
#
loop_
_entity_poly.entity_id
_entity_poly.type
_entity_poly.pdbx_seq_one_letter_code
_entity_poly.pdbx_strand_id
1 'polypeptide(L)'
;MFRLNTKDSYDAELCCAVLEFVRNREDEIIGRPAPLTALPGFTWPGREFDVIGRIRPEAHRLFLGDPDLNSVTFGVFPGYSSEISGAESVDQAAERFSRMLKASDLNRKPSPYVLVRFNNPQTGTGTIGDLPVFFSPDYLLHELGLLEGVRNAYLDLWNHRNEKWTVQWNGHWLAATDGQELHMSAGEIAAWAAAVIG
;
A
#
# COMPACT_ATOMS: atom_id res chain seq x y z
N MET A 1 6.73 -22.60 5.27
CA MET A 1 5.38 -22.77 5.88
C MET A 1 4.54 -21.52 5.59
N PHE A 2 3.25 -21.67 5.28
CA PHE A 2 2.33 -20.55 5.04
C PHE A 2 1.38 -20.34 6.22
N ARG A 3 1.18 -19.08 6.62
CA ARG A 3 0.30 -18.70 7.72
C ARG A 3 -0.67 -17.60 7.31
N LEU A 4 -1.96 -17.88 7.44
CA LEU A 4 -3.04 -16.92 7.41
C LEU A 4 -3.52 -16.70 8.85
N ASN A 5 -3.72 -15.44 9.24
CA ASN A 5 -4.36 -15.09 10.50
C ASN A 5 -5.70 -14.43 10.21
N THR A 6 -6.72 -14.75 10.98
CA THR A 6 -8.03 -14.10 10.92
C THR A 6 -8.40 -13.57 12.29
N LYS A 7 -9.02 -12.40 12.33
CA LYS A 7 -9.52 -11.77 13.55
C LYS A 7 -10.91 -11.21 13.26
N ASP A 8 -11.88 -11.55 14.11
CA ASP A 8 -13.25 -11.02 14.10
C ASP A 8 -14.07 -11.26 12.80
N SER A 9 -13.52 -11.96 11.80
CA SER A 9 -14.09 -12.10 10.45
C SER A 9 -13.68 -13.41 9.75
N TYR A 10 -13.92 -14.54 10.41
CA TYR A 10 -13.53 -15.86 9.89
C TYR A 10 -14.44 -16.35 8.76
N ASP A 11 -13.82 -16.85 7.69
CA ASP A 11 -14.46 -17.48 6.54
C ASP A 11 -13.61 -18.70 6.16
N ALA A 12 -14.11 -19.89 6.49
CA ALA A 12 -13.34 -21.13 6.35
C ALA A 12 -13.00 -21.44 4.89
N GLU A 13 -13.96 -21.24 3.98
CA GLU A 13 -13.77 -21.56 2.56
C GLU A 13 -12.75 -20.61 1.94
N LEU A 14 -12.83 -19.30 2.26
CA LEU A 14 -11.82 -18.33 1.85
C LEU A 14 -10.42 -18.69 2.40
N CYS A 15 -10.32 -19.05 3.68
CA CYS A 15 -9.05 -19.42 4.30
C CYS A 15 -8.42 -20.63 3.59
N CYS A 16 -9.23 -21.66 3.29
CA CYS A 16 -8.80 -22.84 2.53
C CYS A 16 -8.33 -22.45 1.13
N ALA A 17 -9.14 -21.66 0.40
CA ALA A 17 -8.80 -21.22 -0.95
C ALA A 17 -7.49 -20.42 -1.01
N VAL A 18 -7.26 -19.51 -0.05
CA VAL A 18 -5.99 -18.75 0.05
C VAL A 18 -4.82 -19.70 0.25
N LEU A 19 -4.93 -20.66 1.18
CA LEU A 19 -3.85 -21.60 1.48
C LEU A 19 -3.58 -22.58 0.33
N GLU A 20 -4.62 -23.04 -0.37
CA GLU A 20 -4.49 -23.87 -1.57
C GLU A 20 -3.83 -23.10 -2.72
N PHE A 21 -4.24 -21.86 -2.95
CA PHE A 21 -3.66 -20.99 -3.97
C PHE A 21 -2.15 -20.81 -3.80
N VAL A 22 -1.69 -20.57 -2.56
CA VAL A 22 -0.26 -20.40 -2.29
C VAL A 22 0.52 -21.71 -2.34
N ARG A 23 -0.08 -22.83 -1.92
CA ARG A 23 0.56 -24.16 -2.04
C ARG A 23 0.81 -24.55 -3.50
N ASN A 24 -0.12 -24.24 -4.39
CA ASN A 24 0.05 -24.51 -5.83
C ASN A 24 1.12 -23.64 -6.50
N ARG A 25 1.61 -22.60 -5.81
CA ARG A 25 2.61 -21.63 -6.30
C ARG A 25 3.80 -21.51 -5.34
N GLU A 26 4.06 -22.53 -4.53
CA GLU A 26 5.00 -22.45 -3.41
C GLU A 26 6.40 -21.98 -3.86
N ASP A 27 6.94 -22.54 -4.93
CA ASP A 27 8.26 -22.18 -5.47
C ASP A 27 8.36 -20.70 -5.87
N GLU A 28 7.31 -20.17 -6.51
CA GLU A 28 7.23 -18.75 -6.89
C GLU A 28 7.21 -17.87 -5.64
N ILE A 29 6.44 -18.27 -4.63
CA ILE A 29 6.22 -17.48 -3.42
C ILE A 29 7.46 -17.44 -2.55
N ILE A 30 8.15 -18.57 -2.39
CA ILE A 30 9.38 -18.66 -1.61
C ILE A 30 10.53 -17.98 -2.35
N GLY A 31 10.59 -18.13 -3.68
CA GLY A 31 11.70 -17.66 -4.51
C GLY A 31 11.84 -16.14 -4.63
N ARG A 32 10.77 -15.35 -4.47
CA ARG A 32 10.86 -13.88 -4.62
C ARG A 32 11.49 -13.21 -3.38
N PRO A 33 12.51 -12.35 -3.55
CA PRO A 33 13.23 -11.73 -2.43
C PRO A 33 12.49 -10.57 -1.76
N ALA A 34 11.57 -9.89 -2.46
CA ALA A 34 10.87 -8.71 -1.93
C ALA A 34 10.15 -9.04 -0.61
N PRO A 35 10.17 -8.18 0.42
CA PRO A 35 9.58 -8.48 1.73
C PRO A 35 8.07 -8.57 1.70
N LEU A 36 7.41 -7.80 0.83
CA LEU A 36 5.98 -7.82 0.57
C LEU A 36 5.75 -8.03 -0.93
N THR A 37 4.76 -8.82 -1.32
CA THR A 37 4.47 -9.10 -2.74
C THR A 37 2.99 -9.38 -2.95
N ALA A 38 2.44 -8.88 -4.06
CA ALA A 38 1.12 -9.24 -4.54
C ALA A 38 1.20 -10.42 -5.52
N LEU A 39 0.41 -11.45 -5.30
CA LEU A 39 0.28 -12.60 -6.18
C LEU A 39 -1.06 -12.48 -6.93
N PRO A 40 -1.05 -12.17 -8.24
CA PRO A 40 -2.26 -11.94 -9.00
C PRO A 40 -2.99 -13.24 -9.32
N GLY A 41 -4.26 -13.13 -9.72
CA GLY A 41 -5.07 -14.26 -10.20
C GLY A 41 -5.92 -14.94 -9.13
N PHE A 42 -6.05 -14.31 -7.96
CA PHE A 42 -6.97 -14.76 -6.92
C PHE A 42 -8.23 -13.90 -6.94
N THR A 43 -9.40 -14.52 -6.83
CA THR A 43 -10.68 -13.82 -6.71
C THR A 43 -11.59 -14.60 -5.77
N TRP A 44 -12.47 -13.92 -5.04
CA TRP A 44 -13.41 -14.57 -4.14
C TRP A 44 -14.83 -14.03 -4.27
N PRO A 45 -15.87 -14.88 -4.46
CA PRO A 45 -17.24 -14.42 -4.55
C PRO A 45 -17.68 -13.58 -3.35
N GLY A 46 -18.33 -12.45 -3.62
CA GLY A 46 -18.84 -11.54 -2.59
C GLY A 46 -17.77 -10.68 -1.91
N ARG A 47 -16.51 -10.74 -2.36
CA ARG A 47 -15.42 -9.86 -1.92
C ARG A 47 -14.66 -9.33 -3.13
N GLU A 48 -14.02 -8.18 -2.98
CA GLU A 48 -13.29 -7.51 -4.07
C GLU A 48 -11.78 -7.82 -4.04
N PHE A 49 -11.34 -8.81 -3.26
CA PHE A 49 -9.94 -9.23 -3.25
C PHE A 49 -9.54 -9.78 -4.63
N ASP A 50 -8.45 -9.25 -5.17
CA ASP A 50 -7.93 -9.57 -6.52
C ASP A 50 -6.49 -10.13 -6.50
N VAL A 51 -5.86 -10.15 -5.33
CA VAL A 51 -4.51 -10.69 -5.11
C VAL A 51 -4.41 -11.45 -3.78
N ILE A 52 -3.40 -12.33 -3.69
CA ILE A 52 -2.88 -12.79 -2.40
C ILE A 52 -1.63 -11.98 -2.06
N GLY A 53 -1.68 -11.25 -0.96
CA GLY A 53 -0.50 -10.64 -0.36
C GLY A 53 0.35 -11.71 0.32
N ARG A 54 1.66 -11.66 0.11
CA ARG A 54 2.63 -12.44 0.85
C ARG A 54 3.62 -11.51 1.54
N ILE A 55 3.92 -11.79 2.81
CA ILE A 55 4.97 -11.14 3.59
C ILE A 55 6.00 -12.14 4.12
N ARG A 56 7.28 -11.75 4.07
CA ARG A 56 8.43 -12.58 4.49
C ARG A 56 8.65 -12.55 6.01
N PRO A 57 9.33 -13.58 6.57
CA PRO A 57 9.78 -13.65 7.97
C PRO A 57 10.37 -12.37 8.54
N GLU A 58 11.24 -11.73 7.75
CA GLU A 58 11.99 -10.53 8.12
C GLU A 58 11.10 -9.31 8.41
N ALA A 59 9.90 -9.27 7.83
CA ALA A 59 8.99 -8.12 7.92
C ALA A 59 7.77 -8.37 8.83
N HIS A 60 7.18 -9.56 8.84
CA HIS A 60 5.86 -9.75 9.49
C HIS A 60 5.89 -9.90 11.03
N ARG A 61 7.01 -10.35 11.60
CA ARG A 61 7.19 -10.56 13.06
C ARG A 61 6.04 -11.31 13.75
N LEU A 62 5.59 -12.42 13.15
CA LEU A 62 4.39 -13.15 13.61
C LEU A 62 4.70 -14.07 14.80
N PHE A 63 5.95 -14.52 14.90
CA PHE A 63 6.41 -15.46 15.93
C PHE A 63 7.60 -14.87 16.68
N LEU A 64 7.42 -13.70 17.30
CA LEU A 64 8.49 -13.03 18.06
C LEU A 64 9.07 -13.89 19.21
N GLY A 65 8.26 -14.81 19.76
CA GLY A 65 8.70 -15.74 20.81
C GLY A 65 9.35 -17.03 20.29
N ASP A 66 9.35 -17.26 18.98
CA ASP A 66 9.92 -18.47 18.35
C ASP A 66 10.64 -18.06 17.05
N PRO A 67 11.93 -17.65 17.15
CA PRO A 67 12.70 -17.18 16.00
C PRO A 67 12.87 -18.22 14.90
N ASP A 68 13.01 -19.50 15.28
CA ASP A 68 13.19 -20.61 14.34
C ASP A 68 11.92 -20.75 13.49
N LEU A 69 10.74 -20.77 14.13
CA LEU A 69 9.47 -20.79 13.43
C LEU A 69 9.23 -19.52 12.63
N ASN A 70 9.57 -18.34 13.16
CA ASN A 70 9.43 -17.07 12.44
C ASN A 70 10.22 -17.12 11.12
N SER A 71 11.47 -17.60 11.16
CA SER A 71 12.40 -17.60 10.03
C SER A 71 11.95 -18.44 8.82
N VAL A 72 11.05 -19.41 9.03
CA VAL A 72 10.54 -20.33 7.99
C VAL A 72 9.07 -20.10 7.63
N THR A 73 8.43 -19.10 8.24
CA THR A 73 7.01 -18.80 8.04
C THR A 73 6.81 -17.62 7.10
N PHE A 74 5.90 -17.77 6.15
CA PHE A 74 5.43 -16.67 5.31
C PHE A 74 4.01 -16.31 5.73
N GLY A 75 3.76 -15.03 5.97
CA GLY A 75 2.42 -14.51 6.16
C GLY A 75 1.73 -14.41 4.80
N VAL A 76 0.51 -14.93 4.68
CA VAL A 76 -0.31 -14.82 3.47
C VAL A 76 -1.68 -14.29 3.83
N PHE A 77 -2.28 -13.49 2.97
CA PHE A 77 -3.59 -12.87 3.20
C PHE A 77 -4.25 -12.48 1.88
N PRO A 78 -5.59 -12.54 1.77
CA PRO A 78 -6.28 -11.95 0.64
C PRO A 78 -6.17 -10.42 0.70
N GLY A 79 -5.96 -9.78 -0.44
CA GLY A 79 -5.78 -8.33 -0.52
C GLY A 79 -6.13 -7.74 -1.85
N TYR A 80 -5.77 -6.46 -1.99
CA TYR A 80 -6.05 -5.67 -3.19
C TYR A 80 -4.72 -5.29 -3.86
N SER A 81 -4.66 -5.33 -5.19
CA SER A 81 -3.45 -5.02 -5.95
C SER A 81 -2.92 -3.62 -5.64
N SER A 82 -3.84 -2.71 -5.32
CA SER A 82 -3.54 -1.32 -4.95
C SER A 82 -2.75 -1.15 -3.66
N GLU A 83 -2.58 -2.20 -2.85
CA GLU A 83 -2.00 -2.11 -1.51
C GLU A 83 -0.51 -2.46 -1.43
N ILE A 84 0.05 -3.04 -2.48
CA ILE A 84 1.40 -3.62 -2.46
C ILE A 84 2.12 -3.19 -3.72
N SER A 85 3.24 -2.48 -3.56
CA SER A 85 4.05 -2.08 -4.71
C SER A 85 5.07 -3.14 -5.12
N GLY A 86 5.46 -4.01 -4.19
CA GLY A 86 6.53 -4.97 -4.37
C GLY A 86 7.93 -4.35 -4.28
N ALA A 87 8.02 -3.03 -4.11
CA ALA A 87 9.26 -2.28 -3.94
C ALA A 87 9.48 -1.84 -2.48
N GLU A 88 8.64 -2.29 -1.54
CA GLU A 88 8.80 -2.00 -0.12
C GLU A 88 10.15 -2.46 0.40
N SER A 89 10.80 -1.61 1.21
CA SER A 89 11.85 -2.07 2.11
C SER A 89 11.28 -3.00 3.20
N VAL A 90 12.15 -3.70 3.93
CA VAL A 90 11.72 -4.56 5.05
C VAL A 90 10.94 -3.77 6.10
N ASP A 91 11.40 -2.56 6.43
CA ASP A 91 10.74 -1.70 7.41
C ASP A 91 9.39 -1.18 6.90
N GLN A 92 9.32 -0.78 5.62
CA GLN A 92 8.06 -0.36 5.00
C GLN A 92 7.04 -1.51 4.97
N ALA A 93 7.48 -2.71 4.59
CA ALA A 93 6.63 -3.90 4.59
C ALA A 93 6.13 -4.24 6.00
N ALA A 94 7.00 -4.15 7.01
CA ALA A 94 6.65 -4.39 8.40
C ALA A 94 5.63 -3.37 8.92
N GLU A 95 5.82 -2.09 8.62
CA GLU A 95 4.89 -1.01 8.98
C GLU A 95 3.52 -1.23 8.31
N ARG A 96 3.50 -1.44 6.99
CA ARG A 96 2.25 -1.65 6.24
C ARG A 96 1.48 -2.85 6.78
N PHE A 97 2.15 -4.00 6.94
CA PHE A 97 1.49 -5.23 7.39
C PHE A 97 0.96 -5.13 8.82
N SER A 98 1.72 -4.54 9.73
CA SER A 98 1.34 -4.49 11.15
C SER A 98 0.32 -3.40 11.48
N ARG A 99 0.31 -2.28 10.74
CA ARG A 99 -0.49 -1.09 11.12
C ARG A 99 -1.53 -0.67 10.08
N MET A 100 -1.31 -0.94 8.80
CA MET A 100 -2.13 -0.33 7.73
C MET A 100 -3.06 -1.34 7.04
N LEU A 101 -2.55 -2.51 6.66
CA LEU A 101 -3.30 -3.46 5.82
C LEU A 101 -4.44 -4.16 6.56
N LYS A 102 -4.37 -4.26 7.89
CA LYS A 102 -5.33 -5.03 8.72
C LYS A 102 -5.56 -6.44 8.14
N ALA A 103 -4.48 -7.12 7.74
CA ALA A 103 -4.51 -8.37 6.97
C ALA A 103 -5.32 -9.52 7.60
N SER A 104 -5.64 -9.44 8.90
CA SER A 104 -6.47 -10.42 9.59
C SER A 104 -7.98 -10.15 9.57
N ASP A 105 -8.40 -8.95 9.13
CA ASP A 105 -9.81 -8.64 8.94
C ASP A 105 -10.23 -8.95 7.49
N LEU A 106 -10.98 -10.02 7.28
CA LEU A 106 -11.40 -10.41 5.94
C LEU A 106 -12.49 -9.48 5.36
N ASN A 107 -13.16 -8.67 6.19
CA ASN A 107 -14.21 -7.74 5.76
C ASN A 107 -13.68 -6.32 5.50
N ARG A 108 -12.35 -6.14 5.54
CA ARG A 108 -11.69 -4.86 5.36
C ARG A 108 -11.90 -4.28 3.95
N LYS A 109 -11.88 -2.96 3.89
CA LYS A 109 -11.74 -2.20 2.64
C LYS A 109 -10.28 -2.14 2.18
N PRO A 110 -10.01 -1.79 0.91
CA PRO A 110 -8.66 -1.51 0.44
C PRO A 110 -7.95 -0.44 1.27
N SER A 111 -6.65 -0.62 1.45
CA SER A 111 -5.71 0.32 2.09
C SER A 111 -4.58 0.61 1.11
N PRO A 112 -4.82 1.48 0.10
CA PRO A 112 -3.90 1.69 -1.00
C PRO A 112 -2.48 2.07 -0.57
N TYR A 113 -1.52 1.71 -1.42
CA TYR A 113 -0.14 2.15 -1.28
C TYR A 113 -0.05 3.62 -1.71
N VAL A 114 0.24 4.48 -0.73
CA VAL A 114 0.46 5.91 -0.97
C VAL A 114 1.66 6.33 -0.15
N LEU A 115 2.80 6.49 -0.80
CA LEU A 115 4.03 6.98 -0.18
C LEU A 115 4.24 8.43 -0.63
N VAL A 116 4.50 9.34 0.30
CA VAL A 116 4.46 10.78 0.05
C VAL A 116 5.69 11.48 0.60
N ARG A 117 6.22 12.44 -0.16
CA ARG A 117 7.16 13.46 0.31
C ARG A 117 6.59 14.82 -0.01
N PHE A 118 6.46 15.71 0.97
CA PHE A 118 5.78 16.99 0.76
C PHE A 118 6.42 18.10 1.58
N ASN A 119 6.15 19.33 1.15
CA ASN A 119 6.53 20.54 1.86
C ASN A 119 5.38 21.55 1.78
N ASN A 120 4.94 22.02 2.95
CA ASN A 120 3.93 23.06 3.11
C ASN A 120 4.56 24.28 3.81
N PRO A 121 5.03 25.29 3.05
CA PRO A 121 5.64 26.49 3.63
C PRO A 121 4.70 27.31 4.51
N GLN A 122 3.38 27.21 4.31
CA GLN A 122 2.40 28.02 5.05
C GLN A 122 2.25 27.55 6.50
N THR A 123 2.22 26.24 6.71
CA THR A 123 2.12 25.62 8.05
C THR A 123 3.49 25.29 8.64
N GLY A 124 4.53 25.25 7.81
CA GLY A 124 5.84 24.72 8.17
C GLY A 124 5.86 23.20 8.29
N THR A 125 4.79 22.51 7.89
CA THR A 125 4.72 21.04 7.88
C THR A 125 5.35 20.48 6.62
N GLY A 126 5.91 19.28 6.72
CA GLY A 126 6.52 18.60 5.61
C GLY A 126 7.21 17.33 6.07
N THR A 127 7.61 16.51 5.12
CA THR A 127 8.49 15.37 5.39
C THR A 127 9.87 15.86 5.78
N ILE A 128 10.41 15.33 6.88
CA ILE A 128 11.75 15.68 7.37
C ILE A 128 12.77 14.83 6.61
N GLY A 129 13.69 15.51 5.91
CA GLY A 129 14.72 14.85 5.09
C GLY A 129 14.17 14.30 3.77
N ASP A 130 14.91 13.38 3.17
CA ASP A 130 14.59 12.83 1.84
C ASP A 130 13.70 11.58 1.87
N LEU A 131 13.33 11.09 3.07
CA LEU A 131 12.57 9.87 3.22
C LEU A 131 11.06 10.16 3.11
N PRO A 132 10.35 9.54 2.17
CA PRO A 132 8.91 9.68 2.07
C PRO A 132 8.21 8.81 3.15
N VAL A 133 6.95 9.13 3.44
CA VAL A 133 6.14 8.50 4.50
C VAL A 133 4.80 8.00 3.95
N PHE A 134 4.22 6.97 4.59
CA PHE A 134 2.94 6.45 4.16
C PHE A 134 1.78 7.35 4.57
N PHE A 135 0.87 7.60 3.63
CA PHE A 135 -0.38 8.31 3.85
C PHE A 135 -1.57 7.36 3.72
N SER A 136 -2.65 7.65 4.45
CA SER A 136 -3.96 7.10 4.09
C SER A 136 -4.56 7.93 2.95
N PRO A 137 -5.49 7.37 2.15
CA PRO A 137 -6.21 8.14 1.12
C PRO A 137 -6.84 9.42 1.66
N ASP A 138 -7.49 9.35 2.81
CA ASP A 138 -8.13 10.50 3.45
C ASP A 138 -7.11 11.58 3.84
N TYR A 139 -5.94 11.16 4.34
CA TYR A 139 -4.89 12.10 4.73
C TYR A 139 -4.22 12.75 3.53
N LEU A 140 -4.06 12.02 2.42
CA LEU A 140 -3.61 12.59 1.14
C LEU A 140 -4.56 13.69 0.66
N LEU A 141 -5.87 13.43 0.63
CA LEU A 141 -6.85 14.43 0.21
C LEU A 141 -6.86 15.66 1.13
N HIS A 142 -6.73 15.43 2.44
CA HIS A 142 -6.61 16.52 3.41
C HIS A 142 -5.38 17.39 3.13
N GLU A 143 -4.20 16.79 2.97
CA GLU A 143 -2.96 17.54 2.71
C GLU A 143 -3.03 18.28 1.37
N LEU A 144 -3.57 17.66 0.31
CA LEU A 144 -3.79 18.35 -0.97
C LEU A 144 -4.67 19.60 -0.79
N GLY A 145 -5.74 19.51 0.01
CA GLY A 145 -6.56 20.69 0.34
C GLY A 145 -5.79 21.80 1.07
N LEU A 146 -4.80 21.44 1.91
CA LEU A 146 -3.95 22.42 2.61
C LEU A 146 -2.89 23.05 1.72
N LEU A 147 -2.52 22.41 0.60
CA LEU A 147 -1.54 22.93 -0.36
C LEU A 147 -2.18 23.84 -1.42
N GLU A 148 -3.52 23.85 -1.53
CA GLU A 148 -4.24 24.74 -2.45
C GLU A 148 -3.95 26.21 -2.12
N GLY A 149 -3.58 27.00 -3.14
CA GLY A 149 -3.25 28.41 -2.94
C GLY A 149 -1.85 28.68 -2.36
N VAL A 150 -1.13 27.64 -1.92
CA VAL A 150 0.17 27.80 -1.25
C VAL A 150 1.30 27.88 -2.27
N ARG A 151 2.03 29.00 -2.28
CA ARG A 151 3.19 29.18 -3.15
C ARG A 151 4.36 28.33 -2.67
N ASN A 152 5.09 27.74 -3.62
CA ASN A 152 6.26 26.88 -3.38
C ASN A 152 5.97 25.62 -2.55
N ALA A 153 4.69 25.28 -2.39
CA ALA A 153 4.27 23.98 -1.88
C ALA A 153 4.44 22.90 -2.95
N TYR A 154 4.82 21.71 -2.53
CA TYR A 154 4.86 20.54 -3.41
C TYR A 154 4.50 19.27 -2.64
N LEU A 155 4.00 18.28 -3.37
CA LEU A 155 3.75 16.93 -2.90
C LEU A 155 4.21 15.94 -3.98
N ASP A 156 5.26 15.20 -3.69
CA ASP A 156 5.63 14.00 -4.44
C ASP A 156 4.85 12.80 -3.87
N LEU A 157 4.19 12.02 -4.73
CA LEU A 157 3.55 10.76 -4.36
C LEU A 157 4.09 9.59 -5.18
N TRP A 158 4.09 8.40 -4.57
CA TRP A 158 4.32 7.12 -5.23
C TRP A 158 3.15 6.20 -4.94
N ASN A 159 2.62 5.56 -5.97
CA ASN A 159 1.53 4.58 -5.87
C ASN A 159 2.05 3.13 -5.92
N HIS A 160 1.14 2.16 -5.88
CA HIS A 160 1.48 0.74 -5.95
C HIS A 160 2.16 0.32 -7.27
N ARG A 161 1.97 1.08 -8.35
CA ARG A 161 2.66 0.84 -9.63
C ARG A 161 4.07 1.41 -9.64
N ASN A 162 4.53 1.99 -8.53
CA ASN A 162 5.79 2.73 -8.39
C ASN A 162 5.87 3.96 -9.30
N GLU A 163 4.72 4.48 -9.75
CA GLU A 163 4.64 5.72 -10.52
C GLU A 163 4.84 6.91 -9.57
N LYS A 164 5.81 7.77 -9.88
CA LYS A 164 6.02 9.02 -9.15
C LYS A 164 5.21 10.14 -9.79
N TRP A 165 4.49 10.89 -8.96
CA TRP A 165 3.79 12.11 -9.37
C TRP A 165 4.24 13.28 -8.50
N THR A 166 4.60 14.40 -9.11
CA THR A 166 4.85 15.67 -8.41
C THR A 166 3.64 16.57 -8.60
N VAL A 167 3.05 17.02 -7.49
CA VAL A 167 1.84 17.83 -7.42
C VAL A 167 2.16 19.19 -6.84
N GLN A 168 1.67 20.25 -7.47
CA GLN A 168 1.87 21.62 -7.02
C GLN A 168 0.68 22.52 -7.42
N TRP A 169 0.52 23.63 -6.70
CA TRP A 169 -0.48 24.64 -7.01
C TRP A 169 0.14 25.88 -7.67
N ASN A 170 -0.26 26.18 -8.91
CA ASN A 170 0.15 27.38 -9.64
C ASN A 170 -1.07 28.14 -10.22
N GLY A 171 -2.08 28.37 -9.38
CA GLY A 171 -3.39 28.94 -9.78
C GLY A 171 -4.38 27.89 -10.31
N HIS A 172 -3.88 26.69 -10.59
CA HIS A 172 -4.58 25.44 -10.80
C HIS A 172 -3.65 24.32 -10.31
N TRP A 173 -4.19 23.11 -10.17
CA TRP A 173 -3.39 21.94 -9.84
C TRP A 173 -2.58 21.49 -11.05
N LEU A 174 -1.28 21.30 -10.83
CA LEU A 174 -0.38 20.67 -11.77
C LEU A 174 0.06 19.34 -11.17
N ALA A 175 -0.17 18.25 -11.88
CA ALA A 175 0.37 16.93 -11.56
C ALA A 175 1.24 16.44 -12.70
N ALA A 176 2.51 16.19 -12.42
CA ALA A 176 3.49 15.75 -13.41
C ALA A 176 4.06 14.39 -13.06
N THR A 177 4.26 13.55 -14.06
CA THR A 177 5.01 12.29 -13.99
C THR A 177 5.95 12.21 -15.20
N ASP A 178 6.70 11.11 -15.34
CA ASP A 178 7.67 10.94 -16.43
C ASP A 178 6.98 10.94 -17.80
N GLY A 179 6.99 12.10 -18.47
CA GLY A 179 6.44 12.30 -19.81
C GLY A 179 4.97 12.73 -19.89
N GLN A 180 4.33 13.03 -18.75
CA GLN A 180 2.95 13.51 -18.72
C GLN A 180 2.78 14.64 -17.71
N GLU A 181 2.07 15.69 -18.10
CA GLU A 181 1.65 16.79 -17.25
C GLU A 181 0.13 16.95 -17.35
N LEU A 182 -0.52 17.11 -16.20
CA LEU A 182 -1.96 17.28 -16.06
C LEU A 182 -2.25 18.61 -15.38
N HIS A 183 -3.17 19.36 -15.98
CA HIS A 183 -3.70 20.60 -15.43
C HIS A 183 -5.13 20.34 -14.96
N MET A 184 -5.41 20.64 -13.71
CA MET A 184 -6.69 20.32 -13.07
C MET A 184 -7.21 21.51 -12.27
N SER A 185 -8.52 21.70 -12.28
CA SER A 185 -9.21 22.59 -11.37
C SER A 185 -9.19 22.04 -9.94
N ALA A 186 -9.52 22.89 -8.96
CA ALA A 186 -9.65 22.49 -7.56
C ALA A 186 -10.65 21.33 -7.35
N GLY A 187 -11.71 21.25 -8.18
CA GLY A 187 -12.70 20.18 -8.08
C GLY A 187 -12.24 18.82 -8.62
N GLU A 188 -11.18 18.79 -9.45
CA GLU A 188 -10.73 17.57 -10.14
C GLU A 188 -9.65 16.80 -9.36
N ILE A 189 -8.95 17.47 -8.42
CA ILE A 189 -7.80 16.88 -7.71
C ILE A 189 -8.17 15.62 -6.91
N ALA A 190 -9.36 15.59 -6.30
CA ALA A 190 -9.79 14.45 -5.50
C ALA A 190 -10.07 13.22 -6.37
N ALA A 191 -10.69 13.42 -7.53
CA ALA A 191 -10.96 12.35 -8.50
C ALA A 191 -9.66 11.81 -9.11
N TRP A 192 -8.73 12.71 -9.44
CA TRP A 192 -7.39 12.33 -9.89
C TRP A 192 -6.64 11.53 -8.83
N ALA A 193 -6.60 12.00 -7.58
CA ALA A 193 -5.89 11.33 -6.50
C ALA A 193 -6.44 9.90 -6.28
N ALA A 194 -7.77 9.74 -6.29
CA ALA A 194 -8.42 8.43 -6.20
C ALA A 194 -8.04 7.50 -7.37
N ALA A 195 -7.99 8.02 -8.60
CA ALA A 195 -7.60 7.25 -9.78
C ALA A 195 -6.12 6.85 -9.77
N VAL A 196 -5.24 7.70 -9.24
CA VAL A 196 -3.80 7.42 -9.19
C VAL A 196 -3.45 6.37 -8.14
N ILE A 197 -4.13 6.37 -6.99
CA ILE A 197 -3.83 5.44 -5.88
C ILE A 197 -4.62 4.13 -5.96
N GLY A 198 -5.74 4.10 -6.71
CA GLY A 198 -6.47 2.90 -7.07
C GLY A 198 -5.66 1.98 -7.99
#